data_AF-L9ZN63-F1
#
_entry.id   AF-L9ZN63-F1
#
_cell.length_a   1.000
_cell.length_b   1.000
_cell.length_c   1.000
_cell.angle_alpha   90.00
_cell.angle_beta   90.00
_cell.angle_gamma   90.00
#
_symmetry.space_group_name_H-M   'P 1'
#
loop_
_entity.id
_entity.type
_entity.pdbx_description
1 polymer ?
#
loop_
_entity_poly.entity_id
_entity_poly.type
_entity_poly.pdbx_seq_one_letter_code
_entity_poly.pdbx_strand_id
1 'polypeptide(L)'
;MSQTVVLGVIGSDAHVVGITILEQAFSAAGFDVINLGVQTSQEEFAEAAVAHDAEAVLVSSLYGHAEQDCQGFHDVLDAEGVDALTYIGGNLAVGQDDFEQTRETFEELGFDRVFDSETDPEEAIAALRQDLQLTTMEAERATISS
;
A
#
# COMPACT_ATOMS: atom_id res chain seq x y z
N MET A 1 -12.89 10.88 8.40
CA MET A 1 -12.45 9.59 7.84
C MET A 1 -11.02 9.46 8.28
N SER A 2 -10.65 8.31 8.84
CA SER A 2 -9.31 8.02 9.34
C SER A 2 -8.37 7.87 8.15
N GLN A 3 -7.37 8.73 8.00
CA GLN A 3 -6.40 8.67 6.90
C GLN A 3 -5.28 7.67 7.23
N THR A 4 -5.67 6.51 7.75
CA THR A 4 -4.76 5.50 8.26
C THR A 4 -4.25 4.64 7.12
N VAL A 5 -2.93 4.45 7.09
CA VAL A 5 -2.24 3.66 6.08
C VAL A 5 -1.36 2.62 6.77
N VAL A 6 -1.57 1.34 6.45
CA VAL A 6 -0.74 0.25 6.95
C VAL A 6 0.39 0.01 5.95
N LEU A 7 1.63 -0.02 6.45
CA LEU A 7 2.83 -0.28 5.65
C LEU A 7 3.55 -1.52 6.19
N GLY A 8 4.13 -2.32 5.32
CA GLY A 8 5.06 -3.36 5.74
C GLY A 8 5.71 -4.08 4.58
N VAL A 9 6.50 -5.11 4.92
CA VAL A 9 7.13 -6.00 3.96
C VAL A 9 6.68 -7.43 4.25
N ILE A 10 6.01 -8.05 3.28
CA ILE A 10 5.59 -9.45 3.39
C ILE A 10 6.81 -10.37 3.19
N GLY A 11 6.87 -11.46 3.96
CA GLY A 11 7.74 -12.60 3.66
C GLY A 11 9.11 -12.56 4.33
N SER A 12 10.17 -13.01 3.66
CA SER A 12 11.53 -13.07 4.24
C SER A 12 12.37 -11.81 4.00
N ASP A 13 11.79 -10.81 3.37
CA ASP A 13 12.50 -9.60 2.99
C ASP A 13 12.82 -8.73 4.22
N ALA A 14 14.12 -8.44 4.39
CA ALA A 14 14.66 -7.65 5.50
C ALA A 14 15.03 -6.21 5.09
N HIS A 15 14.61 -5.75 3.90
CA HIS A 15 14.93 -4.41 3.42
C HIS A 15 14.05 -3.36 4.09
N VAL A 16 14.55 -2.83 5.21
CA VAL A 16 13.88 -1.78 6.00
C VAL A 16 13.87 -0.41 5.30
N VAL A 17 14.82 -0.15 4.40
CA VAL A 17 15.01 1.20 3.83
C VAL A 17 13.78 1.68 3.06
N GLY A 18 13.19 0.83 2.22
CA GLY A 18 12.01 1.19 1.42
C GLY A 18 10.82 1.59 2.29
N ILE A 19 10.46 0.76 3.26
CA ILE A 19 9.35 1.05 4.18
C ILE A 19 9.60 2.27 5.05
N THR A 20 10.84 2.54 5.48
CA THR A 20 11.15 3.74 6.26
C THR A 20 11.01 5.02 5.43
N ILE A 21 11.37 4.98 4.14
CA ILE A 21 11.18 6.11 3.23
C ILE A 21 9.68 6.35 3.02
N LEU A 22 8.91 5.30 2.76
CA LEU A 22 7.46 5.39 2.61
C LEU A 22 6.80 5.92 3.88
N GLU A 23 7.17 5.40 5.05
CA GLU A 23 6.66 5.86 6.35
C GLU A 23 6.87 7.36 6.54
N GLN A 24 8.08 7.86 6.27
CA GLN A 24 8.37 9.28 6.38
C GLN A 24 7.59 10.12 5.37
N ALA A 25 7.48 9.65 4.12
CA ALA A 25 6.78 10.38 3.07
C ALA A 25 5.26 10.47 3.34
N PHE A 26 4.62 9.35 3.68
CA PHE A 26 3.19 9.30 3.98
C PHE A 26 2.87 10.08 5.27
N SER A 27 3.70 9.94 6.31
CA SER A 27 3.56 10.74 7.53
C SER A 27 3.70 12.25 7.25
N ALA A 28 4.68 12.64 6.43
CA ALA A 28 4.87 14.04 6.04
C ALA A 28 3.71 14.58 5.19
N ALA A 29 3.03 13.71 4.43
CA ALA A 29 1.82 14.03 3.68
C ALA A 29 0.55 14.08 4.54
N GLY A 30 0.63 13.78 5.84
CA GLY A 30 -0.45 13.90 6.81
C GLY A 30 -1.28 12.62 7.02
N PHE A 31 -0.80 11.46 6.56
CA PHE A 31 -1.45 10.18 6.83
C PHE A 31 -1.02 9.61 8.19
N ASP A 32 -1.91 8.88 8.84
CA ASP A 32 -1.62 8.12 10.05
C ASP A 32 -1.00 6.77 9.67
N VAL A 33 0.32 6.68 9.75
CA VAL A 33 1.06 5.51 9.24
C VAL A 33 1.24 4.45 10.33
N ILE A 34 0.79 3.22 10.05
CA ILE A 34 1.02 2.03 10.87
C ILE A 34 2.07 1.17 10.16
N ASN A 35 3.32 1.28 10.59
CA ASN A 35 4.42 0.48 10.05
C ASN A 35 4.56 -0.85 10.80
N LEU A 36 4.24 -1.96 10.14
CA LEU A 36 4.37 -3.33 10.66
C LEU A 36 5.82 -3.85 10.61
N GLY A 37 6.69 -3.15 9.88
CA GLY A 37 8.10 -3.48 9.75
C GLY A 37 8.36 -4.49 8.64
N VAL A 38 9.35 -5.34 8.88
CA VAL A 38 9.81 -6.37 7.94
C VAL A 38 9.38 -7.74 8.41
N GLN A 39 9.28 -8.67 7.46
CA GLN A 39 8.90 -10.06 7.72
C GLN A 39 7.52 -10.24 8.36
N THR A 40 6.60 -9.39 7.94
CA THR A 40 5.21 -9.38 8.42
C THR A 40 4.41 -10.44 7.68
N SER A 41 3.54 -11.18 8.41
CA SER A 41 2.65 -12.15 7.78
C SER A 41 1.44 -11.49 7.12
N GLN A 42 0.79 -12.19 6.19
CA GLN A 42 -0.43 -11.71 5.54
C GLN A 42 -1.55 -11.48 6.57
N GLU A 43 -1.65 -12.33 7.59
CA GLU A 43 -2.63 -12.19 8.66
C GLU A 43 -2.38 -10.94 9.51
N GLU A 44 -1.11 -10.64 9.85
CA GLU A 44 -0.76 -9.43 10.61
C GLU A 44 -1.17 -8.15 9.87
N PHE A 45 -1.05 -8.14 8.53
CA PHE A 45 -1.55 -7.03 7.71
C PHE A 45 -3.07 -6.87 7.82
N ALA A 46 -3.82 -7.97 7.72
CA ALA A 46 -5.27 -7.93 7.84
C ALA A 46 -5.71 -7.50 9.24
N GLU A 47 -5.11 -8.07 10.29
CA GLU A 47 -5.37 -7.71 11.68
C GLU A 47 -5.10 -6.23 11.94
N ALA A 48 -3.98 -5.69 11.43
CA ALA A 48 -3.65 -4.27 11.56
C ALA A 48 -4.62 -3.37 10.79
N ALA A 49 -5.01 -3.77 9.58
CA ALA A 49 -5.96 -3.02 8.77
C ALA A 49 -7.32 -2.91 9.47
N VAL A 50 -7.81 -4.01 10.06
CA VAL A 50 -9.04 -4.03 10.87
C VAL A 50 -8.87 -3.21 12.15
N ALA A 51 -7.78 -3.43 12.90
CA ALA A 51 -7.58 -2.81 14.21
C ALA A 51 -7.46 -1.28 14.14
N HIS A 52 -7.02 -0.75 13.00
CA HIS A 52 -6.78 0.67 12.81
C HIS A 52 -7.72 1.35 11.80
N ASP A 53 -8.76 0.66 11.33
CA ASP A 53 -9.69 1.13 10.29
C ASP A 53 -8.91 1.74 9.11
N ALA A 54 -7.98 0.97 8.56
CA ALA A 54 -7.07 1.42 7.52
C ALA A 54 -7.80 1.68 6.21
N GLU A 55 -7.51 2.82 5.57
CA GLU A 55 -8.02 3.16 4.24
C GLU A 55 -7.15 2.56 3.13
N ALA A 56 -5.89 2.26 3.43
CA ALA A 56 -4.98 1.58 2.51
C ALA A 56 -3.96 0.69 3.21
N VAL A 57 -3.54 -0.36 2.50
CA VAL A 57 -2.49 -1.30 2.85
C VAL A 57 -1.44 -1.28 1.74
N LEU A 58 -0.21 -0.88 2.08
CA LEU A 58 0.92 -0.85 1.15
C LEU A 58 1.92 -1.94 1.52
N VAL A 59 2.22 -2.77 0.54
CA VAL A 59 3.21 -3.83 0.61
C VAL A 59 4.46 -3.39 -0.14
N SER A 60 5.60 -3.40 0.54
CA SER A 60 6.90 -3.23 -0.12
C SER A 60 7.58 -4.58 -0.29
N SER A 61 8.21 -4.82 -1.45
CA SER A 61 9.05 -6.00 -1.70
C SER A 61 10.23 -5.63 -2.59
N LEU A 62 11.44 -6.01 -2.19
CA LEU A 62 12.68 -5.65 -2.88
C LEU A 62 13.52 -6.86 -3.33
N TYR A 63 13.12 -8.08 -2.99
CA TYR A 63 13.88 -9.30 -3.28
C TYR A 63 13.34 -10.12 -4.47
N GLY A 64 12.31 -9.63 -5.16
CA GLY A 64 11.86 -10.13 -6.45
C GLY A 64 11.03 -11.42 -6.44
N HIS A 65 10.53 -11.84 -5.28
CA HIS A 65 9.60 -12.96 -5.14
C HIS A 65 8.22 -12.52 -4.59
N ALA A 66 7.83 -11.28 -4.87
CA ALA A 66 6.59 -10.70 -4.36
C ALA A 66 5.34 -11.50 -4.77
N GLU A 67 5.33 -12.10 -5.97
CA GLU A 67 4.21 -12.92 -6.44
C GLU A 67 3.94 -14.11 -5.52
N GLN A 68 5.00 -14.81 -5.10
CA GLN A 68 4.87 -15.97 -4.21
C GLN A 68 4.42 -15.57 -2.81
N ASP A 69 4.90 -14.42 -2.33
CA ASP A 69 4.57 -13.91 -1.00
C ASP A 69 3.16 -13.32 -0.92
N CYS A 70 2.69 -12.71 -1.99
CA CYS A 70 1.37 -12.07 -2.04
C CYS A 70 0.27 -13.03 -2.50
N GLN A 71 0.61 -14.26 -2.88
CA GLN A 71 -0.38 -15.25 -3.27
C GLN A 71 -1.32 -15.55 -2.10
N GLY A 72 -2.63 -15.38 -2.34
CA GLY A 72 -3.67 -15.54 -1.31
C GLY A 72 -3.83 -14.35 -0.36
N PHE A 73 -3.08 -13.25 -0.56
CA PHE A 73 -3.15 -12.09 0.33
C PHE A 73 -4.54 -11.45 0.36
N HIS A 74 -5.14 -11.23 -0.82
CA HIS A 74 -6.49 -10.67 -0.91
C HIS A 74 -7.56 -11.62 -0.33
N ASP A 75 -7.40 -12.94 -0.46
CA ASP A 75 -8.29 -13.89 0.21
C ASP A 75 -8.25 -13.75 1.74
N VAL A 76 -7.07 -13.44 2.32
CA VAL A 76 -6.90 -13.19 3.75
C VAL A 76 -7.57 -11.87 4.16
N LEU A 77 -7.37 -10.80 3.37
CA LEU A 77 -8.03 -9.51 3.59
C LEU A 77 -9.56 -9.64 3.53
N ASP A 78 -10.08 -10.32 2.52
CA ASP A 78 -11.51 -10.59 2.34
C ASP A 78 -12.08 -11.44 3.50
N ALA A 79 -11.34 -12.44 3.97
CA ALA A 79 -11.76 -13.30 5.08
C ALA A 79 -11.92 -12.52 6.40
N GLU A 80 -11.07 -11.52 6.63
CA GLU A 80 -11.13 -10.64 7.80
C GLU A 80 -12.06 -9.42 7.60
N GLY A 81 -12.61 -9.25 6.39
CA GLY A 81 -13.55 -8.18 6.05
C GLY A 81 -12.89 -6.81 5.86
N VAL A 82 -11.65 -6.80 5.37
CA VAL A 82 -10.88 -5.57 5.06
C VAL A 82 -11.29 -5.02 3.70
N ASP A 83 -11.79 -3.79 3.67
CA ASP A 83 -12.22 -3.06 2.45
C ASP A 83 -11.26 -1.89 2.14
N ALA A 84 -9.96 -2.12 2.34
CA ALA A 84 -8.91 -1.12 2.17
C ALA A 84 -8.27 -1.20 0.77
N LEU A 85 -7.82 -0.06 0.24
CA LEU A 85 -7.03 -0.05 -1.00
C LEU A 85 -5.71 -0.80 -0.81
N THR A 86 -5.33 -1.63 -1.78
CA THR A 86 -4.13 -2.47 -1.69
C THR A 86 -3.10 -2.07 -2.73
N TYR A 87 -1.94 -1.64 -2.25
CA TYR A 87 -0.87 -1.13 -3.09
C TYR A 87 0.36 -2.01 -2.91
N ILE A 88 1.13 -2.22 -3.98
CA ILE A 88 2.40 -2.93 -3.91
C ILE A 88 3.50 -2.19 -4.67
N GLY A 89 4.71 -2.16 -4.09
CA GLY A 89 5.82 -1.38 -4.63
C GLY A 89 7.21 -1.98 -4.38
N GLY A 90 8.12 -1.74 -5.32
CA GLY A 90 9.53 -2.10 -5.20
C GLY A 90 10.03 -3.00 -6.32
N ASN A 91 10.97 -3.89 -6.02
CA ASN A 91 11.52 -4.83 -6.96
C ASN A 91 10.77 -6.17 -6.84
N LEU A 92 9.67 -6.28 -7.58
CA LEU A 92 8.65 -7.32 -7.41
C LEU A 92 9.00 -8.65 -8.07
N ALA A 93 9.80 -8.63 -9.15
CA ALA A 93 10.17 -9.81 -9.92
C ALA A 93 11.67 -9.85 -10.26
N VAL A 94 12.32 -11.00 -10.06
CA VAL A 94 13.72 -11.19 -10.49
C VAL A 94 13.80 -11.48 -11.99
N GLY A 95 14.51 -10.65 -12.74
CA GLY A 95 14.91 -10.95 -14.12
C GLY A 95 13.80 -10.77 -15.17
N GLN A 96 12.77 -9.98 -14.86
CA GLN A 96 11.83 -9.50 -15.88
C GLN A 96 12.32 -8.14 -16.39
N ASP A 97 12.55 -8.04 -17.71
CA ASP A 97 12.92 -6.78 -18.38
C ASP A 97 11.71 -5.86 -18.62
N ASP A 98 10.49 -6.32 -18.30
CA ASP A 98 9.25 -5.66 -18.68
C ASP A 98 8.29 -5.53 -17.48
N PHE A 99 8.27 -4.34 -16.89
CA PHE A 99 7.46 -4.02 -15.71
C PHE A 99 5.95 -4.07 -16.00
N GLU A 100 5.53 -3.90 -17.26
CA GLU A 100 4.12 -3.96 -17.63
C GLU A 100 3.53 -5.35 -17.34
N GLN A 101 4.26 -6.42 -17.70
CA GLN A 101 3.85 -7.79 -17.34
C GLN A 101 3.82 -8.02 -15.82
N THR A 102 4.80 -7.49 -15.09
CA THR A 102 4.80 -7.57 -13.62
C THR A 102 3.53 -6.91 -13.06
N ARG A 103 3.21 -5.71 -13.54
CA ARG A 103 2.03 -4.97 -13.15
C ARG A 103 0.74 -5.74 -13.43
N GLU A 104 0.56 -6.26 -14.65
CA GLU A 104 -0.61 -7.07 -14.99
C GLU A 104 -0.79 -8.24 -14.03
N THR A 105 0.30 -8.91 -13.67
CA THR A 105 0.27 -10.05 -12.73
C THR A 105 -0.27 -9.66 -11.35
N PHE A 106 0.17 -8.53 -10.79
CA PHE A 106 -0.30 -8.07 -9.48
C PHE A 106 -1.70 -7.45 -9.52
N GLU A 107 -2.09 -6.83 -10.63
CA GLU A 107 -3.46 -6.39 -10.85
C GLU A 107 -4.41 -7.61 -10.92
N GLU A 108 -3.99 -8.72 -11.55
CA GLU A 108 -4.74 -9.98 -11.57
C GLU A 108 -4.83 -10.66 -10.18
N LEU A 109 -3.84 -10.43 -9.31
CA LEU A 109 -3.87 -10.89 -7.92
C LEU A 109 -4.82 -10.07 -7.04
N GLY A 110 -5.25 -8.89 -7.50
CA GLY A 110 -6.23 -8.04 -6.82
C GLY A 110 -5.68 -6.70 -6.32
N PHE A 111 -4.40 -6.37 -6.55
CA PHE A 111 -3.85 -5.09 -6.12
C PHE A 111 -4.44 -3.92 -6.93
N ASP A 112 -4.85 -2.86 -6.23
CA ASP A 112 -5.41 -1.64 -6.83
C ASP A 112 -4.35 -0.81 -7.56
N ARG A 113 -3.12 -0.77 -7.02
CA ARG A 113 -1.98 -0.05 -7.60
C ARG A 113 -0.69 -0.85 -7.47
N VAL A 114 0.09 -0.83 -8.55
CA VAL A 114 1.38 -1.52 -8.63
C VAL A 114 2.45 -0.52 -9.06
N PHE A 115 3.52 -0.44 -8.28
CA PHE A 115 4.64 0.47 -8.47
C PHE A 115 5.95 -0.31 -8.55
N ASP A 116 6.93 0.21 -9.27
CA ASP A 116 8.28 -0.35 -9.32
C ASP A 116 9.17 0.30 -8.26
N SER A 117 10.46 -0.08 -8.26
CA SER A 117 11.46 0.53 -7.38
C SER A 117 11.92 1.93 -7.82
N GLU A 118 11.54 2.37 -9.03
CA GLU A 118 11.92 3.68 -9.58
C GLU A 118 10.85 4.74 -9.30
N THR A 119 9.63 4.33 -8.96
CA THR A 119 8.49 5.19 -8.62
C THR A 119 8.80 6.05 -7.39
N ASP A 120 8.56 7.36 -7.52
CA ASP A 120 8.73 8.28 -6.40
C ASP A 120 7.60 8.10 -5.35
N PRO A 121 7.90 8.13 -4.05
CA PRO A 121 6.87 8.05 -3.00
C PRO A 121 5.77 9.11 -3.13
N GLU A 122 6.10 10.27 -3.69
CA GLU A 122 5.14 11.35 -3.96
C GLU A 122 4.05 10.93 -4.96
N GLU A 123 4.38 10.06 -5.92
CA GLU A 123 3.41 9.52 -6.88
C GLU A 123 2.43 8.57 -6.20
N ALA A 124 2.92 7.67 -5.34
CA ALA A 124 2.07 6.77 -4.55
C ALA A 124 1.13 7.56 -3.60
N ILE A 125 1.64 8.64 -2.99
CA ILE A 125 0.84 9.54 -2.15
C ILE A 125 -0.23 10.26 -2.97
N ALA A 126 0.12 10.75 -4.17
CA ALA A 126 -0.84 11.41 -5.06
C ALA A 126 -1.94 10.44 -5.51
N ALA A 127 -1.58 9.20 -5.86
CA ALA A 127 -2.52 8.14 -6.19
C ALA A 127 -3.47 7.85 -5.03
N LEU A 128 -2.93 7.68 -3.81
CA LEU A 128 -3.77 7.42 -2.63
C LEU A 128 -4.75 8.57 -2.36
N ARG A 129 -4.28 9.83 -2.46
CA ARG A 129 -5.17 10.99 -2.29
C ARG A 129 -6.28 11.04 -3.33
N GLN A 130 -6.00 10.61 -4.55
CA GLN A 130 -6.99 10.55 -5.62
C GLN A 130 -8.01 9.42 -5.37
N ASP A 131 -7.53 8.24 -5.02
CA ASP A 131 -8.36 7.05 -4.82
C ASP A 131 -9.28 7.22 -3.58
N LEU A 132 -8.77 7.84 -2.52
CA LEU A 132 -9.57 8.25 -1.35
C LEU A 132 -10.42 9.51 -1.59
N GLN A 133 -10.40 10.06 -2.80
CA GLN A 133 -11.16 11.26 -3.19
C GLN A 133 -10.91 12.49 -2.28
N LEU A 134 -9.73 12.56 -1.65
CA LEU A 134 -9.33 13.65 -0.77
C LEU A 134 -9.18 14.99 -1.50
N THR A 135 -9.22 14.99 -2.84
CA THR A 135 -9.15 16.18 -3.70
C THR A 135 -10.44 17.00 -3.80
N THR A 136 -11.55 16.57 -3.19
CA THR A 136 -12.81 17.36 -3.18
C THR A 136 -13.49 17.37 -1.80
N MET A 137 -12.82 17.86 -0.75
CA MET A 137 -13.53 18.18 0.51
C MET A 137 -13.10 19.48 1.22
N GLU A 138 -12.19 20.28 0.64
CA GLU A 138 -11.89 21.62 1.17
C GLU A 138 -12.74 22.74 0.53
N ALA A 139 -13.45 22.46 -0.58
CA ALA A 139 -14.28 23.47 -1.26
C ALA A 139 -15.73 23.56 -0.74
N GLU A 140 -16.30 22.50 -0.15
CA GLU A 140 -17.73 22.49 0.23
C GLU A 140 -18.02 22.99 1.67
N ARG A 141 -17.00 23.19 2.51
CA ARG A 141 -17.20 23.81 3.83
C ARG A 141 -17.25 25.34 3.82
N ALA A 142 -16.94 25.98 2.69
CA ALA A 142 -16.94 27.44 2.59
C ALA A 142 -18.30 28.05 2.18
N THR A 143 -19.24 27.26 1.66
CA THR A 143 -20.49 27.77 1.05
C THR A 143 -21.71 27.80 1.97
N ILE A 144 -21.60 27.36 3.22
CA ILE A 144 -22.73 27.35 4.18
C ILE A 144 -22.70 28.56 5.14
N SER A 145 -21.68 29.42 5.05
CA SER A 145 -21.60 30.66 5.85
C SER A 145 -21.54 31.91 4.96
N SER A 146 -22.60 32.15 4.18
CA SER A 146 -22.86 33.45 3.54
C SER A 146 -24.35 33.71 3.44
#